data_AF-A0A936KT94-F1
#
_entry.id   AF-A0A936KT94-F1
#
_cell.length_a   1.000
_cell.length_b   1.000
_cell.length_c   1.000
_cell.angle_alpha   90.00
_cell.angle_beta   90.00
_cell.angle_gamma   90.00
#
_symmetry.space_group_name_H-M   'P 1'
#
loop_
_entity.id
_entity.type
_entity.pdbx_description
1 polymer ?
#
loop_
_entity_poly.entity_id
_entity_poly.type
_entity_poly.pdbx_seq_one_letter_code
_entity_poly.pdbx_strand_id
1 'polypeptide(L)'
;MDLRPYLNRWVIYGALGFAALLLLITLIIIGWTSPRFSPDVGFAPADLTMIPAPTHTPNVTVVPTNDPSITPTPDLSTVNIEGYVQITGTEGEGLRIRSAPGLNAETVFRGEEAEVFVVKDGPQSADGYTWWYLVAPYDETRAGWAAADFLAVIPSP
;
A
#
# COMPACT_ATOMS: atom_id res chain seq x y z
N MET A 1 16.26 -44.24 -28.91
CA MET A 1 17.69 -43.87 -28.84
C MET A 1 18.37 -44.86 -27.91
N ASP A 2 19.19 -45.77 -28.44
CA ASP A 2 19.90 -46.77 -27.62
C ASP A 2 21.07 -46.10 -26.88
N LEU A 3 20.91 -45.89 -25.57
CA LEU A 3 21.89 -45.24 -24.68
C LEU A 3 22.95 -46.21 -24.12
N ARG A 4 22.80 -47.50 -24.42
CA ARG A 4 23.67 -48.60 -23.97
C ARG A 4 25.16 -48.43 -24.32
N PRO A 5 25.57 -47.85 -25.47
CA PRO A 5 27.00 -47.69 -25.78
C PRO A 5 27.70 -46.59 -24.97
N TYR A 6 26.94 -45.67 -24.34
CA TYR A 6 27.49 -44.59 -23.51
C TYR A 6 27.59 -44.96 -22.03
N LEU A 7 26.90 -46.03 -21.60
CA LEU A 7 26.95 -46.58 -20.24
C LEU A 7 28.20 -47.47 -20.03
N ASN A 8 29.38 -46.85 -20.06
CA ASN A 8 30.61 -47.53 -19.65
C ASN A 8 30.74 -47.49 -18.11
N ARG A 9 31.29 -48.54 -17.49
CA ARG A 9 31.52 -48.59 -16.03
C ARG A 9 32.32 -47.38 -15.54
N TRP A 10 33.30 -46.92 -16.34
CA TRP A 10 34.06 -45.70 -16.08
C TRP A 10 33.22 -44.43 -16.05
N VAL A 11 32.22 -44.31 -16.93
CA VAL A 11 31.30 -43.18 -16.97
C VAL A 11 30.39 -43.20 -15.75
N ILE A 12 29.94 -44.38 -15.31
CA ILE A 12 29.12 -44.53 -14.10
C ILE A 12 29.91 -44.09 -12.86
N TYR A 13 31.15 -44.55 -12.70
CA TYR A 13 31.99 -44.12 -11.58
C TYR A 13 32.30 -42.62 -11.61
N GLY A 14 32.56 -42.07 -12.80
CA GLY A 14 32.78 -40.63 -12.98
C GLY A 14 31.55 -39.79 -12.62
N ALA A 15 30.37 -40.19 -13.09
CA ALA A 15 29.12 -39.52 -12.80
C ALA A 15 28.76 -39.57 -11.30
N LEU A 16 29.00 -40.72 -10.65
CA LEU A 16 28.76 -40.88 -9.21
C LEU A 16 29.68 -39.97 -8.38
N GLY A 17 30.96 -39.89 -8.76
CA GLY A 17 31.94 -39.01 -8.12
C GLY A 17 31.58 -37.53 -8.28
N PHE A 18 31.17 -37.14 -9.49
CA PHE A 18 30.74 -35.77 -9.78
C PHE A 18 29.47 -35.39 -8.99
N ALA A 19 28.48 -36.28 -8.93
CA ALA A 19 27.27 -36.06 -8.14
C ALA A 19 27.58 -35.94 -6.63
N ALA A 20 28.46 -36.80 -6.10
CA ALA A 20 28.89 -36.72 -4.70
C ALA A 20 29.62 -35.41 -4.41
N LEU A 21 30.47 -34.93 -5.34
CA LEU A 21 31.15 -33.66 -5.22
C LEU A 21 30.16 -32.49 -5.18
N LEU A 22 29.19 -32.46 -6.08
CA LEU A 22 28.16 -31.41 -6.11
C LEU A 22 27.34 -31.38 -4.82
N LEU A 23 26.95 -32.57 -4.32
CA LEU A 23 26.21 -32.69 -3.06
C LEU A 23 27.03 -32.14 -1.88
N LEU A 24 28.31 -32.47 -1.80
CA LEU A 24 29.21 -31.98 -0.77
C LEU A 24 29.40 -30.46 -0.82
N ILE A 25 29.58 -29.89 -2.01
CA ILE A 25 29.66 -28.43 -2.20
C ILE A 25 28.38 -27.76 -1.71
N THR A 26 27.22 -28.34 -2.04
CA THR A 26 25.92 -27.78 -1.66
C THR A 26 25.74 -27.77 -0.14
N LEU A 27 26.13 -28.85 0.55
CA LEU A 27 26.09 -28.93 2.01
C LEU A 27 27.01 -27.91 2.68
N ILE A 28 28.19 -27.65 2.11
CA ILE A 28 29.12 -26.64 2.63
C ILE A 28 28.51 -25.24 2.50
N ILE A 29 27.89 -24.92 1.36
CA ILE A 29 27.25 -23.63 1.13
C ILE A 29 26.12 -23.41 2.14
N ILE A 30 25.23 -24.41 2.33
CA ILE A 30 24.12 -24.32 3.31
C ILE A 30 24.66 -24.09 4.73
N GLY A 31 25.73 -24.79 5.11
CA GLY A 31 26.38 -24.63 6.41
C GLY A 31 26.99 -23.24 6.62
N TRP A 32 27.51 -22.61 5.57
CA TRP A 32 28.03 -21.24 5.62
C TRP A 32 26.91 -20.20 5.65
N THR A 33 25.82 -20.42 4.90
CA THR A 33 24.74 -19.43 4.76
C THR A 33 23.69 -19.50 5.86
N SER A 34 23.70 -20.53 6.70
CA SER A 34 22.76 -20.63 7.82
C SER A 34 23.10 -19.56 8.88
N PRO A 35 22.24 -18.56 9.11
CA PRO A 35 22.46 -17.57 10.16
C PRO A 35 22.50 -18.31 11.49
N ARG A 36 23.56 -18.13 12.27
CA ARG A 36 23.58 -18.58 13.65
C ARG A 36 22.61 -17.69 14.42
N PHE A 37 21.43 -18.20 14.73
CA PHE A 37 20.53 -17.55 15.68
C PHE A 37 21.25 -17.49 17.02
N SER A 38 21.75 -16.30 17.39
CA SER A 38 22.13 -16.01 18.76
C SER A 38 20.87 -15.62 19.51
N PRO A 39 20.36 -16.44 20.46
CA PRO A 39 19.30 -16.01 21.34
C PRO A 39 19.91 -15.08 22.40
N ASP A 40 20.19 -13.83 22.03
CA ASP A 40 20.57 -12.79 22.99
C ASP A 40 19.30 -12.07 23.47
N VAL A 41 18.39 -12.86 24.06
CA VAL A 41 17.28 -12.31 24.86
C VAL A 41 17.73 -12.33 26.32
N GLY A 42 18.69 -11.46 26.63
CA GLY A 42 19.05 -11.16 28.01
C GLY A 42 17.84 -10.55 28.71
N PHE A 43 17.34 -11.23 29.75
CA PHE A 43 16.32 -10.68 30.63
C PHE A 43 16.90 -9.45 31.35
N ALA A 44 16.61 -8.25 30.85
CA ALA A 44 16.89 -7.02 31.56
C ALA A 44 15.87 -6.90 32.72
N PRO A 45 16.30 -6.83 33.99
CA PRO A 45 15.36 -6.56 35.08
C PRO A 45 14.80 -5.14 34.91
N ALA A 46 13.47 -5.01 34.92
CA ALA A 46 12.82 -3.72 34.86
C ALA A 46 12.97 -3.00 36.21
N ASP A 47 13.60 -1.83 36.22
CA ASP A 47 13.69 -0.96 37.39
C ASP A 47 12.41 -0.11 37.48
N LEU A 48 11.66 -0.24 38.57
CA LEU A 48 10.36 0.42 38.75
C LEU A 48 10.51 1.65 39.65
N THR A 49 10.64 2.82 39.04
CA THR A 49 10.64 4.10 39.77
C THR A 49 9.21 4.59 39.97
N MET A 50 8.77 4.67 41.23
CA MET A 50 7.46 5.22 41.59
C MET A 50 7.55 6.75 41.73
N ILE A 51 6.80 7.49 40.91
CA ILE A 51 6.77 8.96 40.93
C ILE A 51 5.52 9.41 41.71
N PRO A 52 5.62 10.33 42.69
CA PRO A 52 4.44 10.86 43.37
C PRO A 52 3.55 11.68 42.42
N ALA A 53 2.23 11.60 42.61
CA ALA A 53 1.27 12.34 41.81
C ALA A 53 1.30 13.85 42.15
N PRO A 54 1.23 14.74 41.14
CA PRO A 54 1.11 16.17 41.38
C PRO A 54 -0.31 16.52 41.86
N THR A 55 -0.44 17.15 43.03
CA THR A 55 -1.73 17.56 43.61
C THR A 55 -1.90 19.07 43.60
N HIS A 56 -2.10 19.69 42.43
CA HIS A 56 -2.68 21.03 42.34
C HIS A 56 -3.42 21.19 41.02
N THR A 57 -4.76 21.18 41.07
CA THR A 57 -5.60 21.63 39.97
C THR A 57 -6.13 23.01 40.32
N PRO A 58 -5.71 24.08 39.62
CA PRO A 58 -6.33 25.40 39.78
C PRO A 58 -7.80 25.33 39.37
N ASN A 59 -8.69 25.91 40.18
CA ASN A 59 -10.09 26.06 39.83
C ASN A 59 -10.23 27.10 38.70
N VAL A 60 -10.45 26.65 37.47
CA VAL A 60 -10.63 27.51 36.30
C VAL A 60 -12.07 28.01 36.23
N THR A 61 -12.26 29.32 36.22
CA THR A 61 -13.55 29.95 35.87
C THR A 61 -13.77 29.78 34.36
N VAL A 62 -14.85 29.12 33.96
CA VAL A 62 -15.24 28.95 32.56
C VAL A 62 -15.55 30.33 31.96
N VAL A 63 -14.68 30.81 31.09
CA VAL A 63 -14.95 31.93 30.17
C VAL A 63 -15.72 31.33 28.98
N PRO A 64 -16.78 31.98 28.45
CA PRO A 64 -17.40 31.52 27.22
C PRO A 64 -16.36 31.52 26.10
N THR A 65 -16.01 30.31 25.64
CA THR A 65 -15.19 30.10 24.45
C THR A 65 -16.04 30.46 23.24
N ASN A 66 -15.70 31.56 22.55
CA ASN A 66 -16.11 31.72 21.16
C ASN A 66 -15.45 30.57 20.39
N ASP A 67 -16.26 29.60 19.95
CA ASP A 67 -15.81 28.41 19.23
C ASP A 67 -15.46 28.78 17.78
N PRO A 68 -14.19 28.72 17.35
CA PRO A 68 -13.86 28.81 15.92
C PRO A 68 -14.07 27.48 15.18
N SER A 69 -14.60 26.43 15.82
CA SER A 69 -14.86 25.14 15.15
C SER A 69 -16.24 25.09 14.50
N ILE A 70 -16.41 25.87 13.45
CA ILE A 70 -17.12 25.35 12.28
C ILE A 70 -16.17 24.37 11.57
N THR A 71 -15.92 23.20 12.17
CA THR A 71 -15.47 22.07 11.36
C THR A 71 -16.70 21.66 10.58
N PRO A 72 -16.80 21.93 9.25
CA PRO A 72 -17.89 21.38 8.49
C PRO A 72 -17.79 19.87 8.64
N THR A 73 -18.84 19.24 9.17
CA THR A 73 -19.04 17.80 8.96
C THR A 73 -18.83 17.58 7.46
N PRO A 74 -17.87 16.73 7.04
CA PRO A 74 -17.66 16.47 5.62
C PRO A 74 -19.00 16.06 5.05
N ASP A 75 -19.51 16.84 4.12
CA ASP A 75 -20.76 16.52 3.46
C ASP A 75 -20.48 15.30 2.60
N LEU A 76 -20.86 14.11 3.08
CA LEU A 76 -20.62 12.83 2.41
C LEU A 76 -21.38 12.71 1.07
N SER A 77 -22.09 13.76 0.67
CA SER A 77 -22.75 13.86 -0.63
C SER A 77 -21.92 14.61 -1.68
N THR A 78 -20.87 15.33 -1.28
CA THR A 78 -20.08 16.18 -2.18
C THR A 78 -18.60 15.82 -2.12
N VAL A 79 -18.01 15.52 -3.28
CA VAL A 79 -16.57 15.29 -3.42
C VAL A 79 -15.81 16.53 -2.96
N ASN A 80 -14.90 16.36 -2.00
CA ASN A 80 -14.06 17.43 -1.45
C ASN A 80 -12.58 17.13 -1.67
N ILE A 81 -11.77 18.19 -1.70
CA ILE A 81 -10.30 18.08 -1.76
C ILE A 81 -9.82 17.46 -0.45
N GLU A 82 -8.81 16.58 -0.53
CA GLU A 82 -8.33 15.70 0.54
C GLU A 82 -9.36 14.65 1.01
N GLY A 83 -10.50 14.54 0.31
CA GLY A 83 -11.48 13.49 0.52
C GLY A 83 -11.06 12.14 -0.04
N TYR A 84 -11.65 11.08 0.51
CA TYR A 84 -11.56 9.74 -0.06
C TYR A 84 -12.78 9.49 -0.95
N VAL A 85 -12.51 8.99 -2.15
CA VAL A 85 -13.53 8.58 -3.10
C VAL A 85 -13.29 7.15 -3.55
N GLN A 86 -14.37 6.44 -3.81
CA GLN A 86 -14.36 5.09 -4.34
C GLN A 86 -14.96 5.10 -5.75
N ILE A 87 -14.34 4.37 -6.67
CA ILE A 87 -14.91 4.19 -8.01
C ILE A 87 -16.15 3.30 -7.91
N THR A 88 -17.26 3.79 -8.43
CA THR A 88 -18.55 3.06 -8.43
C THR A 88 -19.30 3.23 -9.76
N GLY A 89 -20.17 2.29 -10.07
CA GLY A 89 -21.09 2.43 -11.20
C GLY A 89 -20.46 2.11 -12.57
N THR A 90 -19.33 1.40 -12.57
CA THR A 90 -18.67 0.92 -13.80
C THR A 90 -19.06 -0.51 -14.15
N GLU A 91 -19.95 -1.15 -13.37
CA GLU A 91 -20.42 -2.53 -13.56
C GLU A 91 -19.27 -3.57 -13.66
N GLY A 92 -18.09 -3.23 -13.13
CA GLY A 92 -16.88 -4.07 -13.20
C GLY A 92 -16.02 -3.84 -14.44
N GLU A 93 -16.36 -2.90 -15.34
CA GLU A 93 -15.48 -2.52 -16.46
C GLU A 93 -14.34 -1.60 -16.02
N GLY A 94 -14.49 -0.91 -14.88
CA GLY A 94 -13.54 0.06 -14.35
C GLY A 94 -13.69 1.45 -14.98
N LEU A 95 -13.05 2.44 -14.37
CA LEU A 95 -13.10 3.84 -14.79
C LEU A 95 -11.80 4.25 -15.48
N ARG A 96 -11.91 4.88 -16.65
CA ARG A 96 -10.76 5.42 -17.37
C ARG A 96 -10.30 6.72 -16.70
N ILE A 97 -9.10 6.70 -16.14
CA ILE A 97 -8.45 7.85 -15.50
C ILE A 97 -7.57 8.53 -16.54
N ARG A 98 -7.73 9.85 -16.70
CA ARG A 98 -7.18 10.61 -17.82
C ARG A 98 -6.09 11.60 -17.38
N SER A 99 -5.29 12.06 -18.33
CA SER A 99 -4.19 12.99 -18.09
C SER A 99 -4.65 14.42 -17.82
N ALA A 100 -5.82 14.79 -18.35
CA ALA A 100 -6.46 16.09 -18.19
C ALA A 100 -7.99 15.88 -18.07
N PRO A 101 -8.73 16.89 -17.61
CA PRO A 101 -10.19 16.87 -17.66
C PRO A 101 -10.68 16.79 -19.11
N GLY A 102 -11.70 15.96 -19.34
CA GLY A 102 -12.40 15.88 -20.62
C GLY A 102 -12.31 14.50 -21.28
N LEU A 103 -13.26 14.25 -22.17
CA LEU A 103 -13.41 12.99 -22.90
C LEU A 103 -12.38 12.82 -24.02
N ASN A 104 -11.71 13.90 -24.41
CA ASN A 104 -10.66 13.89 -25.43
C ASN A 104 -9.25 13.74 -24.85
N ALA A 105 -9.09 13.77 -23.53
CA ALA A 105 -7.78 13.63 -22.88
C ALA A 105 -7.29 12.17 -22.92
N GLU A 106 -5.98 11.97 -23.04
CA GLU A 106 -5.39 10.63 -23.07
C GLU A 106 -5.66 9.87 -21.78
N THR A 107 -5.97 8.57 -21.87
CA THR A 107 -6.18 7.71 -20.71
C THR A 107 -4.82 7.27 -20.16
N VAL A 108 -4.53 7.62 -18.91
CA VAL A 108 -3.26 7.29 -18.25
C VAL A 108 -3.30 5.87 -17.69
N PHE A 109 -4.42 5.51 -17.05
CA PHE A 109 -4.66 4.17 -16.55
C PHE A 109 -6.15 3.92 -16.31
N ARG A 110 -6.50 2.70 -15.93
CA ARG A 110 -7.85 2.33 -15.51
C ARG A 110 -7.87 2.09 -14.01
N GLY A 111 -8.78 2.76 -13.30
CA GLY A 111 -9.11 2.44 -11.92
C GLY A 111 -10.18 1.35 -11.89
N GLU A 112 -10.01 0.36 -11.04
CA GLU A 112 -10.94 -0.78 -10.96
C GLU A 112 -12.18 -0.41 -10.12
N GLU A 113 -13.30 -1.09 -10.34
CA GLU A 113 -14.50 -0.90 -9.50
C GLU A 113 -14.16 -1.15 -8.03
N ALA A 114 -14.75 -0.35 -7.14
CA ALA A 114 -14.50 -0.37 -5.70
C ALA A 114 -13.07 0.04 -5.27
N GLU A 115 -12.20 0.47 -6.19
CA GLU A 115 -10.89 1.03 -5.86
C GLU A 115 -11.02 2.42 -5.22
N VAL A 116 -10.18 2.71 -4.22
CA VAL A 116 -10.22 3.94 -3.42
C VAL A 116 -9.08 4.88 -3.80
N PHE A 117 -9.40 6.15 -3.96
CA PHE A 117 -8.47 7.23 -4.28
C PHE A 117 -8.67 8.43 -3.36
N VAL A 118 -7.62 9.26 -3.26
CA VAL A 118 -7.66 10.55 -2.59
C VAL A 118 -7.82 11.64 -3.63
N VAL A 119 -8.73 12.57 -3.38
CA VAL A 119 -8.94 13.75 -4.22
C VAL A 119 -7.87 14.78 -3.90
N LYS A 120 -7.07 15.16 -4.90
CA LYS A 120 -5.99 16.14 -4.74
C LYS A 120 -6.22 17.46 -5.45
N ASP A 121 -7.08 17.49 -6.46
CA ASP A 121 -7.44 18.72 -7.18
C ASP A 121 -8.84 18.61 -7.83
N GLY A 122 -9.42 19.74 -8.20
CA GLY A 122 -10.78 19.87 -8.76
C GLY A 122 -11.65 20.86 -7.96
N PRO A 123 -12.93 21.06 -8.34
CA PRO A 123 -13.62 20.53 -9.52
C PRO A 123 -13.26 21.29 -10.80
N GLN A 124 -13.09 20.57 -11.92
CA GLN A 124 -12.96 21.17 -13.25
C GLN A 124 -14.09 20.69 -14.16
N SER A 125 -14.82 21.63 -14.78
CA SER A 125 -15.91 21.29 -15.71
C SER A 125 -15.38 21.18 -17.13
N ALA A 126 -15.56 20.03 -17.77
CA ALA A 126 -15.18 19.79 -19.17
C ALA A 126 -16.12 18.75 -19.80
N ASP A 127 -16.50 18.98 -21.06
CA ASP A 127 -17.37 18.08 -21.85
C ASP A 127 -18.71 17.71 -21.17
N GLY A 128 -19.24 18.60 -20.32
CA GLY A 128 -20.48 18.38 -19.58
C GLY A 128 -20.34 17.56 -18.29
N TYR A 129 -19.13 17.14 -17.95
CA TYR A 129 -18.81 16.40 -16.72
C TYR A 129 -18.02 17.25 -15.74
N THR A 130 -18.14 16.92 -14.45
CA THR A 130 -17.26 17.46 -13.40
C THR A 130 -16.11 16.48 -13.21
N TRP A 131 -14.88 16.98 -13.27
CA TRP A 131 -13.67 16.18 -13.18
C TRP A 131 -12.91 16.49 -11.89
N TRP A 132 -12.36 15.44 -11.29
CA TRP A 132 -11.53 15.50 -10.09
C TRP A 132 -10.20 14.80 -10.34
N TYR A 133 -9.13 15.37 -9.81
CA TYR A 133 -7.80 14.77 -9.86
C TYR A 133 -7.64 13.84 -8.66
N LEU A 134 -7.45 12.56 -8.97
CA LEU A 134 -7.37 11.47 -8.02
C LEU A 134 -5.94 10.95 -7.95
N VAL A 135 -5.51 10.56 -6.76
CA VAL A 135 -4.21 9.94 -6.50
C VAL A 135 -4.42 8.71 -5.61
N ALA A 136 -3.81 7.59 -5.97
CA ALA A 136 -3.92 6.38 -5.14
C ALA A 136 -3.16 6.59 -3.81
N PRO A 137 -3.75 6.23 -2.65
CA PRO A 137 -3.13 6.48 -1.35
C PRO A 137 -1.83 5.69 -1.12
N TYR A 138 -1.64 4.58 -1.84
CA TYR A 138 -0.46 3.72 -1.72
C TYR A 138 0.58 3.94 -2.84
N ASP A 139 0.23 4.68 -3.89
CA ASP A 139 1.07 4.87 -5.08
C ASP A 139 0.75 6.20 -5.78
N GLU A 140 1.61 7.19 -5.55
CA GLU A 140 1.46 8.52 -6.15
C GLU A 140 1.61 8.53 -7.68
N THR A 141 2.16 7.48 -8.28
CA THR A 141 2.29 7.38 -9.75
C THR A 141 0.96 7.07 -10.42
N ARG A 142 -0.01 6.52 -9.67
CA ARG A 142 -1.38 6.27 -10.14
C ARG A 142 -2.24 7.48 -9.85
N ALA A 143 -2.04 8.51 -10.67
CA ALA A 143 -2.73 9.79 -10.56
C ALA A 143 -3.32 10.26 -11.88
N GLY A 144 -4.50 10.90 -11.82
CA GLY A 144 -5.14 11.49 -12.99
C GLY A 144 -6.59 11.93 -12.76
N TRP A 145 -7.23 12.41 -13.81
CA TRP A 145 -8.56 12.99 -13.81
C TRP A 145 -9.65 11.94 -14.04
N ALA A 146 -10.68 11.96 -13.19
CA ALA A 146 -11.84 11.09 -13.24
C ALA A 146 -13.13 11.90 -13.21
N ALA A 147 -14.17 11.39 -13.87
CA ALA A 147 -15.49 12.03 -13.86
C ALA A 147 -16.22 11.73 -12.54
N ALA A 148 -16.80 12.77 -11.93
CA ALA A 148 -17.48 12.73 -10.64
C ALA A 148 -18.64 11.73 -10.59
N ASP A 149 -19.32 11.51 -11.72
CA ASP A 149 -20.50 10.62 -11.83
C ASP A 149 -20.18 9.16 -11.46
N PHE A 150 -18.91 8.77 -11.52
CA PHE A 150 -18.43 7.42 -11.19
C PHE A 150 -17.69 7.38 -9.86
N LEU A 151 -17.82 8.42 -9.02
CA LEU A 151 -17.14 8.54 -7.74
C LEU A 151 -18.15 8.61 -6.60
N ALA A 152 -18.03 7.70 -5.63
CA ALA A 152 -18.74 7.75 -4.37
C ALA A 152 -17.80 8.27 -3.27
N VAL A 153 -18.23 9.28 -2.53
CA VAL A 153 -17.46 9.77 -1.36
C VAL A 153 -17.55 8.74 -0.24
N ILE A 154 -16.41 8.41 0.35
CA ILE A 154 -16.33 7.49 1.49
C ILE A 154 -15.64 8.16 2.67
N PRO A 155 -15.94 7.75 3.91
CA PRO A 155 -15.17 8.20 5.07
C PRO A 155 -13.71 7.75 4.94
N SER A 156 -12.80 8.49 5.59
CA SER A 156 -11.40 8.05 5.71
C SER A 156 -11.35 6.64 6.30
N PRO A 157 -10.61 5.70 5.66
CA PRO A 157 -10.36 4.38 6.22
C PRO A 157 -9.51 4.45 7.50
#